data_AF-A0A7H2BMS0-F1
#
_entry.id   AF-A0A7H2BMS0-F1
#
_cell.length_a   1.000
_cell.length_b   1.000
_cell.length_c   1.000
_cell.angle_alpha   90.00
_cell.angle_beta   90.00
_cell.angle_gamma   90.00
#
_symmetry.space_group_name_H-M   'P 1'
#
loop_
_entity.id
_entity.type
_entity.pdbx_description
1 polymer ?
#
loop_
_entity_poly.entity_id
_entity_poly.type
_entity_poly.pdbx_seq_one_letter_code
_entity_poly.pdbx_strand_id
1 'polypeptide(L)'
;MGTPTFLLYMTVFCGLWLGWNTLAPEEMQFDPRSLNFTLLTLMLSLQASYAAPLLLLAQNRQDDRDRVIASQDRKRDQENLEETQYLTREIAALRIALREVATRDYVRSELRDIMEELQKIQDKQNQLDQYVPEARDPLTGSVAIVTEESRKKKKVKDVDESEHDSPNQ
;
A
#
# COMPACT_ATOMS: atom_id res chain seq x y z
N MET A 1 -34.61 12.16 8.68
CA MET A 1 -35.06 10.77 8.56
C MET A 1 -36.52 10.69 8.99
N GLY A 2 -37.43 10.29 8.09
CA GLY A 2 -38.77 9.84 8.50
C GLY A 2 -40.00 10.70 8.15
N THR A 3 -39.99 11.47 7.06
CA THR A 3 -41.16 12.16 6.49
C THR A 3 -42.44 11.29 6.32
N PRO A 4 -42.40 9.94 6.09
CA PRO A 4 -43.63 9.16 5.95
C PRO A 4 -44.44 8.94 7.24
N THR A 5 -43.81 8.93 8.43
CA THR A 5 -44.53 8.63 9.68
C THR A 5 -45.51 9.74 10.06
N PHE A 6 -45.17 11.00 9.80
CA PHE A 6 -46.06 12.15 10.03
C PHE A 6 -47.31 12.10 9.15
N LEU A 7 -47.12 11.79 7.86
CA LEU A 7 -48.22 11.65 6.92
C LEU A 7 -49.17 10.52 7.34
N LEU A 8 -48.62 9.40 7.80
CA LEU A 8 -49.39 8.24 8.24
C LEU A 8 -50.26 8.58 9.46
N TYR A 9 -49.71 9.26 10.47
CA TYR A 9 -50.49 9.73 11.62
C TYR A 9 -51.61 10.71 11.21
N MET A 10 -51.33 11.66 10.31
CA MET A 10 -52.34 12.61 9.82
C MET A 10 -53.47 11.93 9.05
N THR A 11 -53.15 10.95 8.20
CA THR A 11 -54.16 10.18 7.46
C THR A 11 -55.03 9.34 8.40
N VAL A 12 -54.42 8.69 9.39
CA VAL A 12 -55.16 7.89 10.39
C VAL A 12 -56.06 8.79 11.25
N PHE A 13 -55.55 9.94 11.71
CA PHE A 13 -56.35 10.89 12.49
C PHE A 13 -57.56 11.41 11.71
N CYS A 14 -57.34 11.84 10.46
CA CYS A 14 -58.41 12.33 9.59
C CYS A 14 -59.45 11.24 9.32
N GLY A 15 -59.01 10.01 9.04
CA GLY A 15 -59.90 8.86 8.83
C GLY A 15 -60.71 8.48 10.07
N LEU A 16 -60.09 8.49 11.25
CA LEU A 16 -60.76 8.17 12.52
C LEU A 16 -61.77 9.25 12.89
N TRP A 17 -61.45 10.53 12.69
CA TRP A 17 -62.38 11.65 12.91
C TRP A 17 -63.59 11.59 11.96
N LEU A 18 -63.34 11.34 10.67
CA LEU A 18 -64.41 11.20 9.68
C LEU A 18 -65.31 9.99 10.02
N GLY A 19 -64.69 8.86 10.38
CA GLY A 19 -65.39 7.64 10.79
C GLY A 19 -66.25 7.86 12.02
N TRP A 20 -65.68 8.46 13.08
CA TRP A 20 -66.40 8.75 14.32
C TRP A 20 -67.60 9.68 14.09
N ASN A 21 -67.43 10.77 13.32
CA ASN A 21 -68.55 11.68 13.03
C ASN A 21 -69.60 11.07 12.08
N THR A 22 -69.24 10.11 11.22
CA THR A 22 -70.19 9.46 10.31
C THR A 22 -70.96 8.31 10.94
N LEU A 23 -70.40 7.63 11.95
CA LEU A 23 -71.03 6.52 12.66
C LEU A 23 -71.81 6.97 13.92
N ALA A 24 -71.59 8.19 14.41
CA ALA A 24 -72.28 8.73 15.57
C ALA A 24 -73.72 9.22 15.23
N PRO A 25 -74.73 8.96 16.09
CA PRO A 25 -76.10 9.49 15.94
C PRO A 25 -76.15 11.03 15.96
N GLU A 26 -77.12 11.63 15.26
CA GLU A 26 -77.25 13.09 15.07
C GLU A 26 -77.25 13.91 16.37
N GLU A 27 -77.71 13.34 17.49
CA GLU A 27 -77.75 14.02 18.78
C GLU A 27 -76.39 14.10 19.49
N MET A 28 -75.40 13.32 19.06
CA MET A 28 -74.04 13.28 19.62
C MET A 28 -72.97 13.68 18.58
N GLN A 29 -73.42 14.17 17.40
CA GLN A 29 -72.55 14.64 16.33
C GLN A 29 -71.91 15.98 16.75
N PHE A 30 -70.67 15.90 17.25
CA PHE A 30 -69.87 17.07 17.56
C PHE A 30 -69.56 17.93 16.31
N ASP A 31 -69.59 17.34 15.10
CA ASP A 31 -69.43 18.06 13.83
C ASP A 31 -70.43 17.52 12.77
N PRO A 32 -71.62 18.13 12.64
CA PRO A 32 -72.68 17.62 11.79
C PRO A 32 -72.27 17.50 10.32
N ARG A 33 -72.66 16.40 9.67
CA ARG A 33 -72.41 16.18 8.24
C ARG A 33 -72.94 17.32 7.34
N SER A 34 -73.97 18.02 7.78
CA SER A 34 -74.60 19.15 7.08
C SER A 34 -73.73 20.41 7.00
N LEU A 35 -72.77 20.58 7.91
CA LEU A 35 -71.88 21.74 7.99
C LEU A 35 -70.48 21.49 7.39
N ASN A 36 -70.34 20.42 6.59
CA ASN A 36 -69.10 20.05 5.89
C ASN A 36 -67.87 19.95 6.82
N PHE A 37 -68.04 19.44 8.04
CA PHE A 37 -66.96 19.30 9.04
C PHE A 37 -66.23 20.63 9.34
N THR A 38 -66.99 21.65 9.72
CA THR A 38 -66.46 23.01 9.96
C THR A 38 -65.41 23.02 11.07
N LEU A 39 -65.57 22.20 12.12
CA LEU A 39 -64.60 22.12 13.21
C LEU A 39 -63.28 21.49 12.76
N LEU A 40 -63.33 20.43 11.94
CA LEU A 40 -62.13 19.83 11.36
C LEU A 40 -61.37 20.85 10.50
N THR A 41 -62.09 21.64 9.72
CA THR A 41 -61.49 22.70 8.88
C THR A 41 -60.84 23.80 9.71
N LEU A 42 -61.48 24.24 10.80
CA LEU A 42 -60.91 25.20 11.75
C LEU A 42 -59.67 24.64 12.46
N MET A 43 -59.67 23.37 12.83
CA MET A 43 -58.49 22.72 13.41
C MET A 43 -57.34 22.61 12.40
N LEU A 44 -57.61 22.25 11.15
CA LEU A 44 -56.59 22.18 10.10
C LEU A 44 -55.99 23.55 9.78
N SER A 45 -56.80 24.61 9.75
CA SER A 45 -56.28 25.97 9.52
C SER A 45 -55.38 26.45 10.66
N LEU A 46 -55.74 26.12 11.91
CA LEU A 46 -54.89 26.36 13.07
C LEU A 46 -53.59 25.54 13.02
N GLN A 47 -53.67 24.28 12.61
CA GLN A 47 -52.52 23.38 12.49
C GLN A 47 -51.51 23.90 11.47
N ALA A 48 -51.97 24.43 10.34
CA ALA A 48 -51.13 25.09 9.35
C ALA A 48 -50.48 26.39 9.90
N SER A 49 -51.25 27.17 10.67
CA SER A 49 -50.76 28.43 11.25
C SER A 49 -49.63 28.22 12.27
N TYR A 50 -49.71 27.19 13.11
CA TYR A 50 -48.66 26.88 14.09
C TYR A 50 -47.47 26.11 13.49
N ALA A 51 -47.64 25.46 12.34
CA ALA A 51 -46.53 24.79 11.66
C ALA A 51 -45.48 25.78 11.14
N ALA A 52 -45.87 26.98 10.71
CA ALA A 52 -44.96 28.00 10.18
C ALA A 52 -43.83 28.41 11.16
N PRO A 53 -44.09 28.78 12.43
CA PRO A 53 -43.03 29.14 13.37
C PRO A 53 -42.12 27.96 13.76
N LEU A 54 -42.67 26.75 13.87
CA LEU A 54 -41.87 25.54 14.11
C LEU A 54 -40.95 25.21 12.93
N LEU A 55 -41.44 25.42 11.71
CA LEU A 55 -40.65 25.29 10.49
C LEU A 55 -39.51 26.30 10.46
N LEU A 56 -39.76 27.56 10.84
CA LEU A 56 -38.71 28.60 10.93
C LEU A 56 -37.61 28.24 11.95
N LEU A 57 -37.98 27.69 13.12
CA LEU A 57 -37.00 27.21 14.10
C LEU A 57 -36.22 25.99 13.61
N ALA A 58 -36.89 25.09 12.89
CA ALA A 58 -36.24 23.93 12.27
C ALA A 58 -35.29 24.36 11.13
N GLN A 59 -35.67 25.38 10.36
CA GLN A 59 -34.86 25.99 9.30
C GLN A 59 -33.62 26.67 9.86
N ASN A 60 -33.73 27.51 10.90
CA ASN A 60 -32.55 28.12 11.54
C ASN A 60 -31.52 27.07 11.97
N ARG A 61 -31.97 25.92 12.50
CA ARG A 61 -31.06 24.83 12.90
C ARG A 61 -30.46 24.07 11.71
N GLN A 62 -31.14 24.04 10.56
CA GLN A 62 -30.59 23.49 9.32
C GLN A 62 -29.58 24.46 8.71
N ASP A 63 -29.91 25.75 8.63
CA ASP A 63 -29.04 26.80 8.13
C ASP A 63 -27.74 26.92 8.94
N ASP A 64 -27.82 26.79 10.27
CA ASP A 64 -26.63 26.76 11.14
C ASP A 64 -25.73 25.56 10.84
N ARG A 65 -26.31 24.37 10.60
CA ARG A 65 -25.54 23.19 10.20
C ARG A 65 -24.93 23.34 8.82
N ASP A 66 -25.69 23.83 7.86
CA ASP A 66 -25.24 24.05 6.49
C ASP A 66 -24.12 25.10 6.45
N ARG A 67 -24.21 26.14 7.29
CA ARG A 67 -23.16 27.13 7.48
C ARG A 67 -21.89 26.51 8.05
N VAL A 68 -22.00 25.63 9.05
CA VAL A 68 -20.85 24.92 9.62
C VAL A 68 -20.20 24.02 8.57
N ILE A 69 -21.00 23.25 7.81
CA ILE A 69 -20.51 22.40 6.73
C ILE A 69 -19.78 23.24 5.68
N ALA A 70 -20.39 24.33 5.19
CA ALA A 70 -19.79 25.23 4.22
C ALA A 70 -18.49 25.89 4.74
N SER A 71 -18.40 26.19 6.04
CA SER A 71 -17.18 26.75 6.64
C SER A 71 -16.04 25.73 6.71
N GLN A 72 -16.36 24.45 6.98
CA GLN A 72 -15.37 23.37 6.99
C GLN A 72 -14.89 23.05 5.59
N ASP A 73 -15.79 23.07 4.61
CA ASP A 73 -15.48 22.83 3.20
C ASP A 73 -14.46 23.85 2.69
N ARG A 74 -14.70 25.15 2.94
CA ARG A 74 -13.75 26.22 2.59
C ARG A 74 -12.37 26.06 3.24
N LYS A 75 -12.31 25.59 4.49
CA LYS A 75 -11.03 25.33 5.16
C LYS A 75 -10.29 24.16 4.52
N ARG A 76 -11.00 23.05 4.27
CA ARG A 76 -10.44 21.89 3.58
C ARG A 76 -9.94 22.25 2.18
N ASP A 77 -10.68 23.07 1.45
CA ASP A 77 -10.26 23.54 0.13
C ASP A 77 -8.94 24.32 0.19
N GLN A 78 -8.77 25.19 1.20
CA GLN A 78 -7.51 25.91 1.41
C GLN A 78 -6.37 24.96 1.75
N GLU A 79 -6.57 24.04 2.69
CA GLU A 79 -5.59 23.03 3.08
C GLU A 79 -5.19 22.14 1.88
N ASN A 80 -6.16 21.70 1.07
CA ASN A 80 -5.92 20.90 -0.13
C ASN A 80 -5.12 21.67 -1.19
N LEU A 81 -5.38 22.98 -1.33
CA LEU A 81 -4.65 23.85 -2.26
C LEU A 81 -3.19 24.00 -1.82
N GLU A 82 -2.96 24.22 -0.52
CA GLU A 82 -1.63 24.30 0.08
C GLU A 82 -0.87 22.97 -0.05
N GLU A 83 -1.51 21.84 0.24
CA GLU A 83 -0.92 20.50 0.09
C GLU A 83 -0.55 20.21 -1.36
N THR A 84 -1.40 20.59 -2.32
CA THR A 84 -1.11 20.44 -3.75
C THR A 84 0.07 21.31 -4.17
N GLN A 85 0.15 22.55 -3.69
CA GLN A 85 1.28 23.45 -3.97
C GLN A 85 2.59 22.91 -3.37
N TYR A 86 2.52 22.35 -2.16
CA TYR A 86 3.65 21.73 -1.49
C TYR A 86 4.16 20.52 -2.30
N LEU A 87 3.28 19.57 -2.63
CA LEU A 87 3.62 18.39 -3.44
C LEU A 87 4.20 18.79 -4.80
N THR A 88 3.63 19.81 -5.46
CA THR A 88 4.13 20.29 -6.75
C THR A 88 5.55 20.87 -6.64
N ARG A 89 5.83 21.65 -5.59
CA ARG A 89 7.18 22.18 -5.33
C ARG A 89 8.16 21.06 -5.02
N GLU A 90 7.76 20.10 -4.20
CA GLU A 90 8.61 18.96 -3.81
C GLU A 90 8.94 18.08 -5.03
N ILE A 91 7.96 17.82 -5.89
CA ILE A 91 8.16 17.09 -7.15
C ILE A 91 9.08 17.87 -8.09
N ALA A 92 8.96 19.20 -8.16
CA ALA A 92 9.85 20.04 -8.96
C ALA A 92 11.29 19.98 -8.44
N ALA A 93 11.50 20.05 -7.13
CA ALA A 93 12.81 19.90 -6.50
C ALA A 93 13.39 18.51 -6.74
N LEU A 94 12.59 17.46 -6.55
CA LEU A 94 12.97 16.07 -6.83
C LEU A 94 13.37 15.88 -8.29
N ARG A 95 12.62 16.46 -9.23
CA ARG A 95 12.95 16.41 -10.66
C ARG A 95 14.28 17.05 -10.98
N ILE A 96 14.62 18.17 -10.34
CA ILE A 96 15.91 18.85 -10.52
C ILE A 96 17.05 17.96 -9.98
N ALA A 97 16.91 17.45 -8.76
CA ALA A 97 17.90 16.56 -8.16
C ALA A 97 18.11 15.28 -8.99
N LEU A 98 17.01 14.67 -9.48
CA LEU A 98 17.09 13.53 -10.38
C LEU A 98 17.75 13.87 -11.72
N ARG A 99 17.57 15.10 -12.23
CA ARG A 99 18.22 15.52 -13.48
C ARG A 99 19.73 15.70 -13.30
N GLU A 100 20.18 16.14 -12.13
CA GLU A 100 21.60 16.25 -11.79
C GLU A 100 22.25 14.86 -11.68
N VAL A 101 21.62 13.90 -11.00
CA VAL A 101 22.15 12.53 -10.81
C VAL A 101 21.96 11.64 -12.04
N ALA A 102 20.91 11.85 -12.84
CA ALA A 102 20.62 11.07 -14.04
C ALA A 102 21.05 11.77 -15.34
N THR A 103 22.00 12.71 -15.28
CA THR A 103 22.62 13.15 -16.54
C THR A 103 23.32 11.93 -17.12
N ARG A 104 22.94 11.54 -18.35
CA ARG A 104 23.42 10.33 -19.05
C ARG A 104 24.93 10.16 -18.93
N ASP A 105 25.67 11.26 -18.91
CA ASP A 105 27.13 11.26 -18.84
C ASP A 105 27.67 10.86 -17.46
N TYR A 106 26.98 11.14 -16.35
CA TYR A 106 27.35 10.68 -15.00
C TYR A 106 27.09 9.17 -14.83
N VAL A 107 25.90 8.70 -15.24
CA VAL A 107 25.60 7.27 -15.23
C VAL A 107 26.57 6.50 -16.14
N ARG A 108 26.94 7.10 -17.28
CA ARG A 108 27.90 6.52 -18.22
C ARG A 108 29.34 6.55 -17.69
N SER A 109 29.74 7.59 -16.96
CA SER A 109 31.06 7.62 -16.31
C SER A 109 31.13 6.58 -15.20
N GLU A 110 30.10 6.47 -14.36
CA GLU A 110 30.12 5.50 -13.26
C GLU A 110 30.09 4.05 -13.75
N LEU A 111 29.32 3.76 -14.81
CA LEU A 111 29.36 2.46 -15.47
C LEU A 111 30.71 2.16 -16.12
N ARG A 112 31.43 3.18 -16.62
CA ARG A 112 32.78 3.03 -17.17
C ARG A 112 33.81 2.81 -16.08
N ASP A 113 33.75 3.57 -15.00
CA ASP A 113 34.66 3.46 -13.86
C ASP A 113 34.54 2.07 -13.22
N ILE A 114 33.32 1.58 -13.02
CA ILE A 114 33.08 0.21 -12.54
C ILE A 114 33.63 -0.82 -13.55
N MET A 115 33.43 -0.62 -14.86
CA MET A 115 33.98 -1.53 -15.88
C MET A 115 35.52 -1.56 -15.85
N GLU A 116 36.18 -0.40 -15.76
CA GLU A 116 37.63 -0.31 -15.68
C GLU A 116 38.17 -0.96 -14.40
N GLU A 117 37.47 -0.79 -13.28
CA GLU A 117 37.85 -1.41 -12.01
C GLU A 117 37.77 -2.94 -12.09
N LEU A 118 36.69 -3.48 -12.65
CA LEU A 118 36.57 -4.91 -12.91
C LEU A 118 37.66 -5.43 -13.86
N GLN A 119 38.00 -4.67 -14.90
CA GLN A 119 39.04 -5.03 -15.86
C GLN A 119 40.44 -5.05 -15.21
N LYS A 120 40.74 -4.06 -14.35
CA LYS A 120 41.99 -4.05 -13.55
C LYS A 120 42.07 -5.22 -12.58
N ILE A 121 40.95 -5.62 -11.96
CA ILE A 121 40.90 -6.80 -11.09
C ILE A 121 41.20 -8.06 -11.91
N GLN A 122 40.59 -8.18 -13.10
CA GLN A 122 40.83 -9.31 -14.00
C GLN A 122 42.28 -9.37 -14.50
N ASP A 123 42.87 -8.24 -14.87
CA ASP A 123 44.27 -8.17 -15.29
C ASP A 123 45.23 -8.48 -14.14
N LYS A 124 44.92 -8.03 -12.92
CA LYS A 124 45.66 -8.43 -11.71
C LYS A 124 45.56 -9.93 -11.48
N GLN A 125 44.37 -10.54 -11.64
CA GLN A 125 44.20 -11.99 -11.55
C GLN A 125 45.01 -12.71 -12.63
N ASN A 126 44.93 -12.26 -13.89
CA ASN A 126 45.71 -12.82 -14.99
C ASN A 126 47.23 -12.69 -14.77
N GLN A 127 47.69 -11.57 -14.19
CA GLN A 127 49.10 -11.37 -13.84
C GLN A 127 49.53 -12.22 -12.65
N LEU A 128 48.65 -12.43 -11.67
CA LEU A 128 48.89 -13.37 -10.57
C LEU A 128 48.95 -14.80 -11.09
N ASP A 129 48.08 -15.19 -12.03
CA ASP A 129 48.11 -16.49 -12.71
C ASP A 129 49.37 -16.63 -13.59
N GLN A 130 49.82 -15.56 -14.24
CA GLN A 130 51.05 -15.53 -15.05
C GLN A 130 52.32 -15.52 -14.20
N TYR A 131 52.26 -14.98 -12.98
CA TYR A 131 53.33 -15.04 -11.97
C TYR A 131 53.21 -16.28 -11.07
N VAL A 132 52.33 -17.22 -11.38
CA VAL A 132 52.54 -18.63 -11.04
C VAL A 132 53.26 -19.27 -12.24
N PRO A 133 54.58 -19.04 -12.43
CA PRO A 133 55.34 -19.88 -13.34
C PRO A 133 55.31 -21.24 -12.71
N GLU A 134 54.56 -22.15 -13.32
CA GLU A 134 54.82 -23.58 -13.33
C GLU A 134 55.59 -24.06 -12.10
N ALA A 135 55.01 -23.88 -10.90
CA ALA A 135 55.26 -24.81 -9.82
C ALA A 135 54.49 -26.07 -10.21
N ARG A 136 54.87 -26.68 -11.34
CA ARG A 136 54.87 -28.13 -11.46
C ARG A 136 55.81 -28.60 -10.37
N ASP A 137 55.17 -28.72 -9.24
CA ASP A 137 55.55 -29.40 -8.04
C ASP A 137 56.93 -30.08 -8.09
N PRO A 138 57.99 -29.49 -7.50
CA PRO A 138 59.24 -30.21 -7.28
C PRO A 138 59.05 -31.47 -6.41
N LEU A 139 57.87 -31.68 -5.78
CA LEU A 139 57.58 -32.90 -5.05
C LEU A 139 57.19 -34.10 -5.94
N THR A 140 56.87 -33.90 -7.23
CA THR A 140 56.67 -35.05 -8.15
C THR A 140 57.99 -35.72 -8.54
N GLY A 141 59.09 -34.94 -8.55
CA GLY A 141 60.44 -35.46 -8.76
C GLY A 141 61.01 -36.22 -7.55
N SER A 142 60.58 -35.87 -6.34
CA SER A 142 61.01 -36.58 -5.13
C SER A 142 60.42 -37.99 -5.05
N VAL A 143 59.17 -38.19 -5.51
CA VAL A 143 58.57 -39.54 -5.58
C VAL A 143 59.27 -40.41 -6.61
N ALA A 144 59.67 -39.86 -7.77
CA ALA A 144 60.40 -40.64 -8.78
C ALA A 144 61.81 -41.06 -8.33
N ILE A 145 62.53 -40.17 -7.63
CA ILE A 145 63.90 -40.44 -7.15
C ILE A 145 63.91 -41.47 -6.00
N VAL A 146 62.94 -41.40 -5.08
CA VAL A 146 62.81 -42.40 -3.99
C VAL A 146 62.43 -43.79 -4.53
N THR A 147 61.66 -43.85 -5.62
CA THR A 147 61.23 -45.12 -6.22
C THR A 147 62.37 -45.81 -6.98
N GLU A 148 63.25 -45.06 -7.65
CA GLU A 148 64.44 -45.62 -8.31
C GLU A 148 65.50 -46.09 -7.31
N GLU A 149 65.76 -45.32 -6.25
CA GLU A 149 66.76 -45.68 -5.25
C GLU A 149 66.37 -46.96 -4.49
N SER A 150 65.07 -47.15 -4.24
CA SER A 150 64.51 -48.37 -3.66
C SER A 150 64.60 -49.56 -4.62
N ARG A 151 64.43 -49.34 -5.94
CA ARG A 151 64.55 -50.38 -6.97
C ARG A 151 65.99 -50.84 -7.17
N LYS A 152 66.96 -49.93 -7.02
CA LYS A 152 68.41 -50.24 -7.10
C LYS A 152 68.90 -50.99 -5.86
N LYS A 153 68.45 -50.62 -4.66
CA LYS A 153 68.76 -51.37 -3.44
C LYS A 153 68.16 -52.78 -3.42
N LYS A 154 66.95 -52.96 -3.96
CA LYS A 154 66.35 -54.30 -4.10
C LYS A 154 67.11 -55.17 -5.11
N LYS A 155 67.52 -54.60 -6.25
CA LYS A 155 68.30 -55.33 -7.27
C LYS A 155 69.73 -55.68 -6.82
N VAL A 156 70.35 -54.90 -5.91
CA VAL A 156 71.65 -55.25 -5.32
C VAL A 156 71.49 -56.33 -4.25
N LYS A 157 70.40 -56.31 -3.46
CA LYS A 157 70.13 -57.34 -2.45
C LYS A 157 69.73 -58.68 -3.07
N ASP A 158 68.91 -58.67 -4.14
CA ASP A 158 68.51 -59.90 -4.84
C ASP A 158 69.66 -60.55 -5.64
N VAL A 159 70.73 -59.79 -5.96
CA VAL A 159 71.93 -60.33 -6.64
C VAL A 159 72.90 -60.95 -5.62
N ASP A 160 73.07 -60.33 -4.45
CA ASP A 160 73.92 -60.83 -3.36
C ASP A 160 73.32 -62.08 -2.66
N GLU A 161 71.99 -62.23 -2.69
CA GLU A 161 71.30 -63.43 -2.15
C GLU A 161 71.18 -64.57 -3.18
N SER A 162 71.65 -64.36 -4.43
CA SER A 162 71.70 -65.38 -5.49
C SER A 162 73.09 -65.97 -5.76
N GLU A 163 74.13 -65.50 -5.05
CA GLU A 163 75.50 -66.02 -5.16
C GLU A 163 75.89 -66.95 -3.99
N HIS A 164 74.91 -67.36 -3.18
CA HIS A 164 75.11 -68.35 -2.13
C HIS A 164 74.02 -69.42 -2.08
N ASP A 165 73.75 -70.09 -3.21
CA ASP A 165 73.22 -71.45 -3.14
C ASP A 165 73.54 -72.31 -4.37
N SER A 166 74.66 -73.04 -4.29
CA SER A 166 74.84 -74.44 -4.74
C SER A 166 76.34 -74.79 -4.72
N PRO A 167 76.78 -76.02 -4.46
CA PRO A 167 76.32 -77.01 -3.48
C PRO A 167 77.50 -77.47 -2.59
N ASN A 168 77.27 -77.82 -1.33
CA ASN A 168 78.22 -78.71 -0.64
C ASN A 168 77.53 -79.63 0.36
N GLN A 169 76.63 -80.47 -0.15
CA GLN A 169 76.60 -81.93 0.06
C GLN A 169 75.43 -82.54 -0.72
#